data_AF-A0A7X6URV7-F1
#
_entry.id   AF-A0A7X6URV7-F1
#
_cell.length_a   1.000
_cell.length_b   1.000
_cell.length_c   1.000
_cell.angle_alpha   90.00
_cell.angle_beta   90.00
_cell.angle_gamma   90.00
#
_symmetry.space_group_name_H-M   'P 1'
#
loop_
_entity.id
_entity.type
_entity.pdbx_description
1 polymer ?
#
loop_
_entity_poly.entity_id
_entity_poly.type
_entity_poly.pdbx_seq_one_letter_code
_entity_poly.pdbx_strand_id
1 'polypeptide(L)'
;MKFIYKDLGNRKKGEIIRFVLKGNAANVRIMTSSNFSNYKNGRRHNYYGGHATKSPVEIPIPSDGHWYATVDLGGHQGRVNASISVLPGALPLINNRPLSSVPSLLNLPDPLDPNDTRKFDVFISHASEDKDDVVRPLA
;
A
#
# COMPACT_ATOMS: atom_id res chain seq x y z
N MET A 1 -30.29 -0.07 4.42
CA MET A 1 -29.10 -0.20 5.30
C MET A 1 -28.16 0.97 5.00
N LYS A 2 -27.65 1.66 6.03
CA LYS A 2 -26.73 2.79 5.85
C LYS A 2 -25.29 2.29 5.98
N PHE A 3 -24.45 2.64 5.01
CA PHE A 3 -23.04 2.24 4.97
C PHE A 3 -22.22 3.35 4.30
N ILE A 4 -20.92 3.37 4.60
CA ILE A 4 -19.92 4.13 3.84
C ILE A 4 -19.28 3.15 2.87
N TYR A 5 -19.03 3.58 1.64
CA TYR A 5 -18.25 2.80 0.69
C TYR A 5 -17.21 3.66 -0.01
N LYS A 6 -16.15 3.01 -0.49
CA LYS A 6 -15.13 3.59 -1.34
C LYS A 6 -14.87 2.65 -2.51
N ASP A 7 -14.96 3.20 -3.71
CA ASP A 7 -14.46 2.54 -4.90
C ASP A 7 -12.92 2.58 -4.85
N LEU A 8 -12.29 1.40 -4.83
CA LEU A 8 -10.84 1.29 -4.80
C LEU A 8 -10.25 1.26 -6.21
N GLY A 9 -11.03 1.08 -7.27
CA GLY A 9 -10.49 0.87 -8.61
C GLY A 9 -9.81 -0.50 -8.75
N ASN A 10 -9.01 -0.64 -9.82
CA ASN A 10 -8.21 -1.83 -10.06
C ASN A 10 -7.06 -1.93 -9.04
N ARG A 11 -7.01 -3.04 -8.32
CA ARG A 11 -6.01 -3.37 -7.31
C ARG A 11 -5.30 -4.67 -7.63
N LYS A 12 -4.07 -4.76 -7.16
CA LYS A 12 -3.19 -5.90 -7.31
C LYS A 12 -3.23 -6.78 -6.08
N LYS A 13 -3.11 -8.08 -6.31
CA LYS A 13 -2.98 -9.07 -5.24
C LYS A 13 -1.85 -8.66 -4.30
N GLY A 14 -2.13 -8.73 -3.00
CA GLY A 14 -1.17 -8.40 -1.95
C GLY A 14 -1.13 -6.94 -1.53
N GLU A 15 -1.76 -6.00 -2.26
CA GLU A 15 -2.03 -4.66 -1.71
C GLU A 15 -2.89 -4.77 -0.45
N ILE A 16 -2.68 -3.87 0.52
CA ILE A 16 -3.37 -3.93 1.81
C ILE A 16 -4.37 -2.80 1.91
N ILE A 17 -5.63 -3.15 2.18
CA ILE A 17 -6.67 -2.16 2.47
C ILE A 17 -6.71 -1.94 3.97
N ARG A 18 -6.39 -0.72 4.41
CA ARG A 18 -6.42 -0.31 5.81
C ARG A 18 -7.69 0.47 6.10
N PHE A 19 -8.40 0.02 7.12
CA PHE A 19 -9.55 0.68 7.70
C PHE A 19 -9.16 1.27 9.05
N VAL A 20 -9.44 2.56 9.25
CA VAL A 20 -9.29 3.22 10.55
C VAL A 20 -10.67 3.65 11.02
N LEU A 21 -11.19 2.96 12.04
CA LEU A 21 -12.50 3.23 12.62
C LEU A 21 -12.38 4.29 13.72
N LYS A 22 -13.29 5.28 13.73
CA LYS A 22 -13.40 6.27 14.80
C LYS A 22 -14.68 6.00 15.60
N GLY A 23 -14.52 5.52 16.82
CA GLY A 23 -15.62 5.24 17.74
C GLY A 23 -16.03 3.76 17.73
N ASN A 24 -17.24 3.49 17.25
CA ASN A 24 -17.91 2.20 17.44
C ASN A 24 -17.31 1.05 16.61
N ALA A 25 -17.51 -0.17 17.13
CA ALA A 25 -17.31 -1.39 16.36
C ALA A 25 -18.21 -1.39 15.11
N ALA A 26 -17.65 -1.86 13.99
CA ALA A 26 -18.34 -1.84 12.70
C ALA A 26 -17.91 -3.03 11.85
N ASN A 27 -18.75 -3.42 10.91
CA ASN A 27 -18.37 -4.37 9.88
C ASN A 27 -17.49 -3.67 8.85
N VAL A 28 -16.33 -4.23 8.59
CA VAL A 28 -15.44 -3.81 7.50
C VAL A 28 -15.38 -4.93 6.47
N ARG A 29 -15.58 -4.59 5.20
CA ARG A 29 -15.63 -5.58 4.12
C ARG A 29 -14.94 -5.05 2.88
N ILE A 30 -14.24 -5.91 2.17
CA ILE A 30 -13.82 -5.70 0.79
C ILE A 30 -14.52 -6.71 -0.12
N MET A 31 -14.89 -6.27 -1.32
CA MET A 31 -15.72 -7.03 -2.26
C MET A 31 -15.30 -6.75 -3.70
N THR A 32 -15.51 -7.72 -4.58
CA THR A 32 -15.47 -7.50 -6.04
C THR A 32 -16.68 -6.67 -6.49
N SER A 33 -16.64 -6.11 -7.69
CA SER A 33 -17.75 -5.31 -8.24
C SER A 33 -19.10 -6.04 -8.23
N SER A 34 -19.14 -7.33 -8.59
CA SER A 34 -20.37 -8.14 -8.57
C SER A 34 -20.90 -8.35 -7.15
N ASN A 35 -20.03 -8.64 -6.19
CA ASN A 35 -20.40 -8.81 -4.79
C ASN A 35 -20.86 -7.50 -4.13
N PHE A 36 -20.23 -6.37 -4.48
CA PHE A 36 -20.65 -5.06 -4.01
C PHE A 36 -22.04 -4.67 -4.53
N SER A 37 -22.32 -4.96 -5.82
CA SER A 37 -23.67 -4.76 -6.38
C SER A 37 -24.71 -5.62 -5.65
N ASN A 38 -24.39 -6.89 -5.39
CA ASN A 38 -25.27 -7.76 -4.61
C ASN A 38 -25.47 -7.26 -3.17
N TYR A 39 -24.41 -6.81 -2.50
CA TYR A 39 -24.48 -6.21 -1.16
C TYR A 39 -25.38 -4.98 -1.12
N LYS A 40 -25.21 -4.05 -2.07
CA LYS A 40 -26.03 -2.83 -2.18
C LYS A 40 -27.52 -3.15 -2.35
N ASN A 41 -27.83 -4.25 -3.05
CA ASN A 41 -29.18 -4.73 -3.30
C ASN A 41 -29.70 -5.71 -2.23
N GLY A 42 -28.97 -5.94 -1.14
CA GLY A 42 -29.37 -6.86 -0.06
C GLY A 42 -29.41 -8.33 -0.46
N ARG A 43 -28.73 -8.70 -1.56
CA ARG A 43 -28.63 -10.07 -2.07
C ARG A 43 -27.45 -10.80 -1.43
N ARG A 44 -27.44 -12.12 -1.57
CA ARG A 44 -26.31 -12.96 -1.14
C ARG A 44 -25.04 -12.55 -1.89
N HIS A 45 -23.95 -12.36 -1.14
CA HIS A 45 -22.66 -11.92 -1.65
C HIS A 45 -21.55 -12.50 -0.77
N ASN A 46 -20.35 -12.58 -1.34
CA ASN A 46 -19.13 -12.94 -0.64
C ASN A 46 -18.29 -11.69 -0.38
N TYR A 47 -17.49 -11.71 0.68
CA TYR A 47 -16.63 -10.61 1.06
C TYR A 47 -15.42 -11.13 1.85
N TYR A 48 -14.39 -10.28 1.95
CA TYR A 48 -13.29 -10.48 2.89
C TYR A 48 -13.37 -9.39 3.97
N GLY A 49 -13.17 -9.78 5.23
CA GLY A 49 -13.34 -8.91 6.40
C GLY A 49 -14.31 -9.49 7.42
N GLY A 50 -14.91 -8.63 8.23
CA GLY A 50 -15.76 -9.07 9.33
C GLY A 50 -16.13 -7.95 10.30
N HIS A 51 -16.64 -8.34 11.46
CA HIS A 51 -16.98 -7.41 12.53
C HIS A 51 -15.71 -6.98 13.26
N ALA A 52 -15.35 -5.69 13.14
CA ALA A 52 -14.16 -5.12 13.72
C ALA A 52 -14.49 -4.36 15.00
N THR A 53 -13.86 -4.77 16.10
CA THR A 53 -13.95 -4.11 17.41
C THR A 53 -12.70 -3.31 17.76
N LYS A 54 -11.63 -3.45 16.97
CA LYS A 54 -10.35 -2.76 17.12
C LYS A 54 -9.92 -2.16 15.78
N SER A 55 -9.16 -1.08 15.84
CA SER A 55 -8.66 -0.33 14.69
C SER A 55 -7.16 -0.02 14.89
N PRO A 56 -6.32 -0.04 13.84
CA PRO A 56 -6.67 -0.26 12.43
C PRO A 56 -7.00 -1.72 12.10
N VAL A 57 -7.75 -1.93 11.02
CA VAL A 57 -7.98 -3.26 10.42
C VAL A 57 -7.33 -3.28 9.04
N GLU A 58 -6.57 -4.33 8.77
CA GLU A 58 -5.85 -4.50 7.52
C GLU A 58 -6.31 -5.77 6.82
N ILE A 59 -6.72 -5.63 5.56
CA ILE A 59 -7.21 -6.75 4.75
C ILE A 59 -6.41 -6.78 3.45
N PRO A 60 -5.65 -7.87 3.17
CA PRO A 60 -4.94 -7.99 1.91
C PRO A 60 -5.92 -8.26 0.75
N ILE A 61 -5.62 -7.69 -0.41
CA ILE A 61 -6.32 -7.99 -1.66
C ILE A 61 -5.97 -9.43 -2.09
N PRO A 62 -6.96 -10.33 -2.21
CA PRO A 62 -6.70 -11.75 -2.45
C PRO A 62 -6.38 -12.06 -3.92
N SER A 63 -6.85 -11.22 -4.84
CA SER A 63 -6.62 -11.37 -6.28
C SER A 63 -6.67 -10.02 -7.00
N ASP A 64 -6.01 -9.95 -8.15
CA ASP A 64 -6.09 -8.81 -9.06
C ASP A 64 -7.55 -8.54 -9.47
N GLY A 65 -7.92 -7.27 -9.61
CA GLY A 65 -9.21 -6.88 -10.14
C GLY A 65 -9.75 -5.59 -9.55
N HIS A 66 -11.02 -5.30 -9.81
CA HIS A 66 -11.70 -4.11 -9.31
C HIS A 66 -12.36 -4.41 -7.96
N TRP A 67 -12.03 -3.62 -6.95
CA TRP A 67 -12.46 -3.82 -5.56
C TRP A 67 -13.21 -2.62 -4.98
N TYR A 68 -14.13 -2.93 -4.08
CA TYR A 68 -14.87 -1.98 -3.26
C TYR A 68 -14.63 -2.26 -1.79
N ALA A 69 -14.55 -1.21 -0.99
CA ALA A 69 -14.49 -1.28 0.46
C ALA A 69 -15.77 -0.69 1.08
N THR A 70 -16.31 -1.33 2.11
CA THR A 70 -17.52 -0.87 2.80
C THR A 70 -17.36 -0.93 4.32
N VAL A 71 -17.98 0.03 5.02
CA VAL A 71 -18.09 0.04 6.48
C VAL A 71 -19.53 0.29 6.91
N ASP A 72 -20.08 -0.58 7.77
CA ASP A 72 -21.48 -0.54 8.20
C ASP A 72 -21.69 -1.04 9.65
N LEU A 73 -22.84 -0.73 10.24
CA LEU A 73 -23.22 -1.19 11.59
C LEU A 73 -24.11 -2.45 11.58
N GLY A 74 -24.24 -3.15 10.46
CA GLY A 74 -25.00 -4.40 10.40
C GLY A 74 -26.49 -4.24 10.72
N GLY A 75 -27.09 -3.09 10.43
CA GLY A 75 -28.50 -2.80 10.71
C GLY A 75 -28.77 -2.08 12.03
N HIS A 76 -27.74 -1.88 12.87
CA HIS A 76 -27.86 -1.09 14.10
C HIS A 76 -27.93 0.41 13.78
N GLN A 77 -28.64 1.16 14.63
CA GLN A 77 -28.73 2.60 14.51
C GLN A 77 -27.42 3.28 14.91
N GLY A 78 -27.08 4.38 14.26
CA GLY A 78 -25.86 5.15 14.54
C GLY A 78 -25.21 5.73 13.28
N ARG A 79 -24.09 6.43 13.48
CA ARG A 79 -23.22 6.91 12.40
C ARG A 79 -21.88 6.18 12.51
N VAL A 80 -21.39 5.70 11.37
CA VAL A 80 -20.02 5.19 11.23
C VAL A 80 -19.15 6.32 10.77
N ASN A 81 -17.96 6.45 11.36
CA ASN A 81 -16.88 7.29 10.84
C ASN A 81 -15.65 6.41 10.64
N ALA A 82 -15.17 6.32 9.41
CA ALA A 82 -14.01 5.50 9.08
C ALA A 82 -13.18 6.15 7.97
N SER A 83 -11.86 5.95 8.02
CA SER A 83 -10.95 6.25 6.92
C SER A 83 -10.53 4.96 6.22
N ILE A 84 -10.45 4.99 4.89
CA ILE A 84 -10.08 3.85 4.06
C ILE A 84 -8.90 4.25 3.19
N SER A 85 -7.76 3.60 3.39
CA SER A 85 -6.54 3.80 2.60
C SER A 85 -6.05 2.49 2.00
N VAL A 86 -5.35 2.60 0.88
CA VAL A 86 -4.65 1.50 0.23
C VAL A 86 -3.17 1.66 0.56
N LEU A 87 -2.55 0.60 1.05
CA LEU A 87 -1.12 0.53 1.29
C LEU A 87 -0.48 -0.34 0.20
N PRO A 88 0.76 -0.02 -0.21
CA PRO A 88 1.51 -0.90 -1.08
C PRO A 88 1.61 -2.30 -0.44
N GLY A 89 1.52 -3.32 -1.28
CA GLY A 89 1.72 -4.70 -0.86
C GLY A 89 3.18 -5.02 -0.58
N ALA A 90 3.50 -6.31 -0.52
CA ALA A 90 4.89 -6.75 -0.42
C ALA A 90 5.75 -6.07 -1.49
N LEU A 91 6.93 -5.60 -1.08
CA LEU A 91 7.90 -5.03 -2.00
C LEU A 91 8.22 -6.07 -3.10
N PRO A 92 8.45 -5.63 -4.34
CA PRO A 92 8.87 -6.54 -5.39
C PRO A 92 10.14 -7.27 -4.95
N LEU A 93 10.27 -8.54 -5.36
CA LEU A 93 11.50 -9.30 -5.15
C LEU A 93 12.68 -8.54 -5.77
N ILE A 94 13.81 -8.51 -5.05
CA ILE A 94 15.05 -7.93 -5.57
C ILE A 94 15.38 -8.64 -6.89
N ASN A 95 15.48 -7.86 -7.95
CA ASN A 95 15.83 -8.35 -9.28
C ASN A 95 17.32 -8.05 -9.55
N ASN A 96 18.19 -9.01 -9.25
CA ASN A 96 19.63 -8.91 -9.54
C ASN A 96 19.85 -9.06 -11.04
N ARG A 97 19.79 -7.94 -11.77
CA ARG A 97 20.12 -7.88 -13.20
C ARG A 97 21.52 -7.31 -13.40
N PRO A 98 22.32 -7.85 -14.34
CA PRO A 98 23.61 -7.26 -14.66
C PRO A 98 23.40 -5.86 -15.23
N LEU A 99 24.28 -4.93 -14.88
CA LEU A 99 24.20 -3.53 -15.28
C LEU A 99 24.18 -3.34 -16.81
N SER A 100 24.81 -4.26 -17.55
CA SER A 100 24.77 -4.33 -19.02
C SER A 100 23.37 -4.53 -19.61
N SER A 101 22.43 -5.12 -18.86
CA SER A 101 21.05 -5.35 -19.32
C SER A 101 20.15 -4.12 -19.19
N VAL A 102 20.61 -3.07 -18.50
CA VAL A 102 19.89 -1.80 -18.35
C VAL A 102 20.85 -0.64 -18.65
N PRO A 103 21.20 -0.39 -19.93
CA PRO A 103 22.19 0.62 -20.31
C PRO A 103 21.82 2.04 -19.87
N SER A 104 20.53 2.34 -19.68
CA SER A 104 20.07 3.63 -19.16
C SER A 104 20.52 3.92 -17.72
N LEU A 105 20.94 2.90 -16.97
CA LEU A 105 21.58 3.09 -15.66
C LEU A 105 23.07 3.46 -15.78
N LEU A 106 23.68 3.24 -16.95
CA LEU A 106 25.00 3.75 -17.28
C LEU A 106 24.86 5.21 -17.75
N ASN A 107 24.91 6.14 -16.81
CA ASN A 107 25.09 7.56 -17.13
C ASN A 107 26.56 7.96 -16.95
N LEU A 108 27.46 7.27 -17.66
CA LEU A 108 28.89 7.57 -17.65
C LEU A 108 29.14 8.84 -18.49
N PRO A 109 30.03 9.75 -18.04
CA PRO A 109 30.55 10.83 -18.87
C PRO A 109 31.14 10.24 -20.15
N ASP A 110 30.87 10.86 -21.30
CA ASP A 110 31.58 10.50 -22.52
C ASP A 110 32.87 11.34 -22.56
N PRO A 111 34.06 10.75 -22.37
CA PRO A 111 35.31 11.50 -22.32
C PRO A 111 35.65 12.21 -23.65
N LEU A 112 34.97 11.84 -24.74
CA LEU A 112 35.22 12.35 -26.09
C LEU A 112 34.21 13.41 -26.53
N ASP A 113 33.16 13.69 -25.75
CA ASP A 113 32.18 14.72 -26.06
C ASP A 113 32.50 16.03 -25.32
N PRO A 114 33.14 17.02 -25.98
CA PRO A 114 33.45 18.31 -25.36
C PRO A 114 32.20 19.15 -25.05
N ASN A 115 31.01 18.75 -25.50
CA ASN A 115 29.73 19.38 -25.18
C ASN A 115 28.97 18.66 -24.05
N ASP A 116 29.58 17.67 -23.38
CA ASP A 116 28.98 16.97 -22.25
C ASP A 116 28.81 17.93 -21.05
N THR A 117 27.61 18.52 -20.94
CA THR A 117 27.22 19.49 -19.91
C THR A 117 26.47 18.85 -18.74
N ARG A 118 26.47 17.51 -18.64
CA ARG A 118 25.75 16.78 -17.59
C ARG A 118 26.26 17.20 -16.21
N LYS A 119 25.33 17.65 -15.37
CA LYS A 119 25.59 18.01 -13.97
C LYS A 119 25.21 16.83 -13.07
N PHE A 120 26.14 16.39 -12.23
CA PHE A 120 25.89 15.34 -11.24
C PHE A 120 25.67 15.97 -9.87
N ASP A 121 24.55 15.63 -9.23
CA ASP A 121 24.34 15.94 -7.81
C ASP A 121 25.09 14.89 -6.98
N VAL A 122 26.30 15.25 -6.53
CA VAL A 122 27.16 14.37 -5.74
C VAL A 122 26.80 14.50 -4.27
N PHE A 123 26.13 13.48 -3.73
CA PHE A 123 25.88 13.37 -2.30
C PHE A 123 27.06 12.65 -1.64
N ILE A 124 27.94 13.42 -0.99
CA ILE A 124 29.01 12.86 -0.16
C ILE A 124 28.42 12.56 1.22
N SER A 125 28.09 11.30 1.48
CA SER A 125 27.70 10.88 2.83
C SER A 125 28.91 10.99 3.76
N HIS A 126 28.85 11.92 4.71
CA HIS A 126 29.84 12.07 5.79
C HIS A 126 29.67 10.97 6.86
N ALA A 127 29.58 9.71 6.44
CA ALA A 127 29.41 8.56 7.33
C ALA A 127 30.66 8.26 8.19
N SER A 128 31.72 9.07 8.09
CA SER A 128 32.91 8.98 8.95
C SER A 128 32.73 9.67 10.30
N GLU A 129 31.76 10.59 10.44
CA GLU A 129 31.56 11.34 11.69
C GLU A 129 30.93 10.47 12.81
N ASP A 130 30.35 9.32 12.46
CA ASP A 130 29.66 8.40 13.39
C ASP A 130 30.47 7.13 13.71
N LYS A 131 31.75 7.08 13.32
CA LYS A 131 32.59 5.88 13.54
C LYS A 131 32.97 5.67 15.00
N ASP A 132 33.23 6.75 15.73
CA ASP A 132 33.73 6.65 17.10
C ASP A 132 32.63 6.20 18.09
N ASP A 133 31.35 6.44 17.77
CA ASP A 133 30.20 6.02 18.59
C ASP A 133 29.82 4.54 18.40
N VAL A 134 30.25 3.90 17.30
CA VAL A 134 29.90 2.50 16.97
C VAL A 134 31.03 1.51 17.31
N VAL A 135 32.25 2.00 17.51
CA VAL A 135 33.41 1.15 17.86
C VAL A 135 33.38 0.82 19.35
N ARG A 136 32.93 -0.39 19.69
CA ARG A 136 33.19 -0.97 21.01
C ARG A 136 34.63 -1.49 21.04
N PRO A 137 35.47 -1.12 22.02
CA PRO A 137 36.80 -1.69 22.13
C PRO A 137 36.69 -3.20 22.34
N LEU A 138 37.42 -3.97 21.53
CA LEU A 138 37.59 -5.41 21.75
C LEU A 138 38.46 -5.57 23.01
N ALA A 139 37.88 -6.17 24.04
CA ALA A 139 38.59 -6.59 25.24
C ALA A 139 39.53 -7.76 24.95
#